data_AF-A0A6I4N034-F1
#
_entry.id   AF-A0A6I4N034-F1
#
_cell.length_a   1.000
_cell.length_b   1.000
_cell.length_c   1.000
_cell.angle_alpha   90.00
_cell.angle_beta   90.00
_cell.angle_gamma   90.00
#
_symmetry.space_group_name_H-M   'P 1'
#
loop_
_entity.id
_entity.type
_entity.pdbx_description
1 polymer ?
#
loop_
_entity_poly.entity_id
_entity_poly.type
_entity_poly.pdbx_seq_one_letter_code
_entity_poly.pdbx_strand_id
1 'polypeptide(L)'
;MRGAGPVVLVAVLLASLSGCGSVQEREDSASAAVLRFQESLRTTDTTRGCAALAPGTRDELEQNAELPCPRALSDAGLPEAGTADEARVVDVYGRQARVVTNRDTLFLSSFPGGWKVTAAGCTERPAMPYQCLIKGG
;
A
#
# COMPACT_ATOMS: atom_id res chain seq x y z
N MET A 1 65.52 10.71 4.22
CA MET A 1 64.72 10.98 5.43
C MET A 1 63.27 11.10 4.99
N ARG A 2 62.42 10.15 5.42
CA ARG A 2 61.01 10.33 5.88
C ARG A 2 60.15 11.33 5.07
N GLY A 3 59.06 11.01 4.40
CA GLY A 3 58.11 9.90 4.50
C GLY A 3 56.69 10.48 4.36
N ALA A 4 55.75 9.64 3.89
CA ALA A 4 54.29 9.80 3.91
C ALA A 4 53.69 10.93 3.02
N GLY A 5 52.70 10.69 2.16
CA GLY A 5 51.85 9.53 1.93
C GLY A 5 50.63 10.00 1.13
N PRO A 6 49.99 9.15 0.32
CA PRO A 6 48.86 9.51 -0.54
C PRO A 6 47.60 9.66 0.31
N VAL A 7 47.54 10.73 1.09
CA VAL A 7 46.34 11.12 1.83
C VAL A 7 45.49 11.91 0.85
N VAL A 8 44.40 11.31 0.37
CA VAL A 8 43.16 11.92 -0.17
C VAL A 8 42.38 10.89 -1.00
N LEU A 9 42.95 9.71 -1.30
CA LEU A 9 42.21 8.60 -1.92
C LEU A 9 41.43 7.72 -0.92
N VAL A 10 40.94 8.30 0.18
CA VAL A 10 40.14 7.59 1.21
C VAL A 10 38.87 8.38 1.51
N ALA A 11 38.05 8.64 0.50
CA ALA A 11 36.74 9.27 0.69
C ALA A 11 35.59 8.58 -0.06
N VAL A 12 35.83 7.50 -0.81
CA VAL A 12 34.84 6.92 -1.75
C VAL A 12 34.26 5.57 -1.27
N LEU A 13 34.61 5.09 -0.07
CA LEU A 13 34.29 3.72 0.36
C LEU A 13 33.16 3.56 1.39
N LEU A 14 32.37 4.60 1.69
CA LEU A 14 31.40 4.56 2.81
C LEU A 14 29.90 4.58 2.44
N ALA A 15 29.51 4.39 1.17
CA ALA A 15 28.10 4.56 0.76
C ALA A 15 27.44 3.34 0.10
N SER A 16 27.90 2.11 0.37
CA SER A 16 27.32 0.89 -0.22
C SER A 16 26.88 -0.14 0.82
N LEU A 17 25.95 0.24 1.71
CA LEU A 17 25.19 -0.68 2.57
C LEU A 17 23.66 -0.50 2.43
N SER A 18 23.15 -0.22 1.22
CA SER A 18 21.71 -0.27 0.92
C SER A 18 21.27 -1.72 0.61
N GLY A 19 21.41 -2.62 1.59
CA GLY A 19 21.19 -4.07 1.40
C GLY A 19 19.96 -4.67 2.10
N CYS A 20 19.32 -3.96 3.02
CA CYS A 20 18.07 -4.39 3.64
C CYS A 20 17.09 -3.23 3.54
N GLY A 21 16.01 -3.40 2.75
CA GLY A 21 14.92 -2.43 2.71
C GLY A 21 14.46 -2.13 4.13
N SER A 22 14.65 -0.89 4.55
CA SER A 22 14.35 -0.44 5.90
C SER A 22 12.86 -0.59 6.20
N VAL A 23 12.50 -0.59 7.48
CA VAL A 23 11.08 -0.52 7.88
C VAL A 23 10.43 0.73 7.27
N GLN A 24 11.12 1.86 7.33
CA GLN A 24 10.65 3.14 6.78
C GLN A 24 10.36 3.06 5.28
N GLU A 25 11.27 2.54 4.45
CA GLU A 25 11.04 2.41 3.01
C GLU A 25 9.83 1.51 2.71
N ARG A 26 9.60 0.48 3.52
CA ARG A 26 8.42 -0.39 3.38
C ARG A 26 7.14 0.34 3.76
N GLU A 27 7.15 1.11 4.85
CA GLU A 27 6.02 1.96 5.26
C GLU A 27 5.70 3.02 4.20
N ASP A 28 6.71 3.72 3.68
CA ASP A 28 6.55 4.72 2.63
C ASP A 28 5.98 4.09 1.36
N SER A 29 6.47 2.91 0.96
CA SER A 29 5.99 2.20 -0.21
C SER A 29 4.54 1.69 -0.06
N ALA A 30 4.15 1.25 1.13
CA ALA A 30 2.79 0.81 1.44
C ALA A 30 1.82 2.00 1.42
N SER A 31 2.22 3.12 2.03
CA SER A 31 1.48 4.39 2.01
C SER A 31 1.26 4.87 0.59
N ALA A 32 2.31 4.88 -0.23
CA ALA A 32 2.23 5.29 -1.62
C ALA A 32 1.32 4.37 -2.44
N ALA A 33 1.23 3.07 -2.13
CA ALA A 33 0.29 2.16 -2.80
C ALA A 33 -1.17 2.51 -2.48
N VAL A 34 -1.47 2.83 -1.21
CA VAL A 34 -2.80 3.28 -0.79
C VAL A 34 -3.19 4.59 -1.45
N LEU A 35 -2.31 5.58 -1.45
CA LEU A 35 -2.61 6.89 -2.06
C LEU A 35 -2.86 6.75 -3.58
N ARG A 36 -2.13 5.86 -4.27
CA ARG A 36 -2.39 5.57 -5.69
C ARG A 36 -3.74 4.88 -5.92
N PHE A 37 -4.13 3.96 -5.03
CA PHE A 37 -5.45 3.33 -5.10
C PHE A 37 -6.57 4.35 -4.85
N GLN A 38 -6.45 5.18 -3.81
CA GLN A 38 -7.39 6.26 -3.53
C GLN A 38 -7.50 7.25 -4.69
N GLU A 39 -6.38 7.63 -5.29
CA GLU A 39 -6.36 8.48 -6.49
C GLU A 39 -7.09 7.83 -7.68
N SER A 40 -6.97 6.51 -7.85
CA SER A 40 -7.69 5.79 -8.90
C SER A 40 -9.21 5.83 -8.67
N LEU A 41 -9.67 5.75 -7.41
CA LEU A 41 -11.09 5.91 -7.07
C LEU A 41 -11.56 7.34 -7.36
N ARG A 42 -10.80 8.35 -6.92
CA ARG A 42 -11.11 9.77 -7.13
C ARG A 42 -11.21 10.14 -8.60
N THR A 43 -10.34 9.58 -9.43
CA THR A 43 -10.31 9.82 -10.88
C THR A 43 -11.21 8.86 -11.68
N THR A 44 -11.94 7.97 -11.00
CA THR A 44 -12.77 6.92 -11.61
C THR A 44 -11.96 6.03 -12.58
N ASP A 45 -10.66 5.89 -12.34
CA ASP A 45 -9.80 4.97 -13.08
C ASP A 45 -9.88 3.57 -12.47
N THR A 46 -11.01 2.91 -12.75
CA THR A 46 -11.33 1.59 -12.22
C THR A 46 -10.37 0.51 -12.73
N THR A 47 -9.68 0.71 -13.85
CA THR A 47 -8.65 -0.22 -14.34
C THR A 47 -7.44 -0.19 -13.43
N ARG A 48 -6.92 1.01 -13.09
CA ARG A 48 -5.85 1.16 -12.11
C ARG A 48 -6.28 0.70 -10.72
N GLY A 49 -7.53 0.97 -10.33
CA GLY A 49 -8.11 0.50 -9.07
C GLY A 49 -8.10 -1.03 -8.96
N CYS A 50 -8.65 -1.72 -9.96
CA CYS A 50 -8.66 -3.18 -10.03
C CYS A 50 -7.25 -3.78 -10.08
N ALA A 51 -6.30 -3.12 -10.76
CA ALA A 51 -4.91 -3.57 -10.77
C ALA A 51 -4.21 -3.40 -9.42
N ALA A 52 -4.66 -2.49 -8.56
CA ALA A 52 -4.12 -2.28 -7.22
C ALA A 52 -4.64 -3.31 -6.19
N LEU A 53 -5.77 -3.97 -6.47
CA LEU A 53 -6.29 -5.05 -5.64
C LEU A 53 -5.39 -6.28 -5.70
N ALA A 54 -5.32 -7.01 -4.59
CA ALA A 54 -4.73 -8.34 -4.59
C ALA A 54 -5.60 -9.28 -5.44
N PRO A 55 -5.02 -10.29 -6.12
CA PRO A 55 -5.80 -11.19 -6.98
C PRO A 55 -7.01 -11.80 -6.28
N GLY A 56 -6.84 -12.35 -5.07
CA GLY A 56 -7.96 -12.92 -4.30
C GLY A 56 -9.04 -11.90 -3.95
N THR A 57 -8.67 -10.66 -3.61
CA THR A 57 -9.62 -9.58 -3.32
C THR A 57 -10.40 -9.15 -4.57
N ARG A 58 -9.73 -9.08 -5.72
CA ARG A 58 -10.40 -8.79 -6.98
C ARG A 58 -11.39 -9.90 -7.34
N ASP A 59 -10.94 -11.15 -7.25
CA ASP A 59 -11.76 -12.29 -7.63
C ASP A 59 -12.97 -12.44 -6.69
N GLU A 60 -12.81 -12.20 -5.37
CA GLU A 60 -13.92 -12.19 -4.40
C GLU A 60 -14.88 -11.02 -4.64
N LEU A 61 -14.37 -9.83 -4.96
CA LEU A 61 -15.19 -8.68 -5.32
C LEU A 61 -16.07 -8.96 -6.55
N GLU A 62 -15.49 -9.55 -7.60
CA GLU A 62 -16.22 -9.93 -8.82
C GLU A 62 -17.29 -10.98 -8.55
N GLN A 63 -16.96 -12.00 -7.74
CA GLN A 63 -17.90 -13.06 -7.36
C GLN A 63 -19.07 -12.53 -6.52
N ASN A 64 -18.79 -11.71 -5.51
CA ASN A 64 -19.82 -11.17 -4.62
C ASN A 64 -20.77 -10.19 -5.34
N ALA A 65 -20.24 -9.41 -6.28
CA ALA A 65 -21.03 -8.44 -7.04
C ALA A 65 -21.67 -9.04 -8.30
N GLU A 66 -21.26 -10.25 -8.72
CA GLU A 66 -21.61 -10.86 -10.01
C GLU A 66 -21.33 -9.91 -11.21
N LEU A 67 -20.26 -9.12 -11.09
CA LEU A 67 -19.89 -8.06 -12.03
C LEU A 67 -18.37 -8.07 -12.26
N PRO A 68 -17.89 -7.64 -13.44
CA PRO A 68 -16.46 -7.46 -13.66
C PRO A 68 -15.91 -6.38 -12.72
N CYS A 69 -14.64 -6.52 -12.29
CA CYS A 69 -14.07 -5.69 -11.24
C CYS A 69 -14.27 -4.18 -11.46
N PRO A 70 -14.12 -3.61 -12.67
CA PRO A 70 -14.33 -2.19 -12.86
C PRO A 70 -15.72 -1.68 -12.44
N ARG A 71 -16.76 -2.49 -12.62
CA ARG A 71 -18.12 -2.17 -12.19
C ARG A 71 -18.31 -2.45 -10.70
N ALA A 72 -17.90 -3.63 -10.25
CA ALA A 72 -17.99 -4.01 -8.83
C ALA A 72 -17.26 -3.02 -7.92
N LEU A 73 -16.09 -2.51 -8.32
CA LEU A 73 -15.31 -1.55 -7.56
C LEU A 73 -15.99 -0.17 -7.48
N SER A 74 -16.64 0.27 -8.55
CA SER A 74 -17.45 1.50 -8.54
C SER A 74 -18.64 1.38 -7.60
N ASP A 75 -19.26 0.20 -7.55
CA ASP A 75 -20.47 -0.05 -6.77
C ASP A 75 -20.18 -0.43 -5.31
N ALA A 76 -18.90 -0.69 -4.96
CA ALA A 76 -18.47 -1.13 -3.63
C ALA A 76 -18.70 -0.10 -2.51
N GLY A 77 -19.07 1.14 -2.84
CA GLY A 77 -19.39 2.18 -1.86
C GLY A 77 -18.21 2.59 -0.97
N LEU A 78 -16.98 2.45 -1.48
CA LEU A 78 -15.77 2.85 -0.76
C LEU A 78 -15.82 4.34 -0.41
N PRO A 79 -15.26 4.76 0.74
CA PRO A 79 -15.17 6.17 1.09
C PRO A 79 -14.52 6.95 -0.04
N GLU A 80 -15.15 8.05 -0.47
CA GLU A 80 -14.58 8.88 -1.52
C GLU A 80 -13.20 9.34 -1.08
N ALA A 81 -12.20 9.12 -1.94
CA ALA A 81 -10.89 9.69 -1.75
C ALA A 81 -10.94 11.17 -2.14
N GLY A 82 -10.42 12.05 -1.29
CA GLY A 82 -10.39 13.49 -1.54
C GLY A 82 -8.97 13.99 -1.66
N THR A 83 -8.85 15.24 -2.08
CA THR A 83 -7.59 15.83 -2.54
C THR A 83 -6.49 15.94 -1.48
N ALA A 84 -6.84 15.82 -0.20
CA ALA A 84 -5.92 15.87 0.94
C ALA A 84 -5.92 14.56 1.76
N ASP A 85 -6.26 13.42 1.15
CA ASP A 85 -6.03 12.14 1.84
C ASP A 85 -4.54 11.87 1.98
N GLU A 86 -4.15 11.59 3.21
CA GLU A 86 -2.80 11.27 3.62
C GLU A 86 -2.83 10.02 4.50
N ALA A 87 -1.72 9.28 4.52
CA ALA A 87 -1.53 8.21 5.49
C ALA A 87 -1.25 8.81 6.86
N ARG A 88 -2.02 8.41 7.87
CA ARG A 88 -1.93 8.87 9.26
C ARG A 88 -1.19 7.88 10.14
N VAL A 89 -1.44 6.60 9.90
CA VAL A 89 -0.78 5.49 10.58
C VAL A 89 -0.42 4.45 9.53
N VAL A 90 0.80 3.93 9.62
CA VAL A 90 1.32 2.91 8.73
C VAL A 90 2.01 1.88 9.58
N ASP A 91 1.46 0.66 9.60
CA ASP A 91 2.05 -0.45 10.31
C ASP A 91 2.45 -1.53 9.31
N VAL A 92 3.72 -1.93 9.29
CA VAL A 92 4.21 -3.00 8.43
C VAL A 92 4.66 -4.19 9.26
N TYR A 93 4.02 -5.34 9.05
CA TYR A 93 4.34 -6.60 9.71
C TYR A 93 4.71 -7.65 8.66
N GLY A 94 6.01 -7.87 8.48
CA GLY A 94 6.54 -8.79 7.47
C GLY A 94 6.11 -8.40 6.06
N ARG A 95 5.20 -9.18 5.49
CA ARG A 95 4.62 -8.98 4.15
C ARG A 95 3.23 -8.33 4.17
N GLN A 96 2.73 -7.92 5.32
CA GLN A 96 1.43 -7.29 5.47
C GLN A 96 1.61 -5.84 5.92
N ALA A 97 0.67 -4.99 5.55
CA ALA A 97 0.63 -3.61 6.02
C ALA A 97 -0.80 -3.19 6.35
N ARG A 98 -0.94 -2.33 7.35
CA ARG A 98 -2.16 -1.56 7.62
C ARG A 98 -1.85 -0.09 7.39
N VAL A 99 -2.72 0.59 6.66
CA VAL A 99 -2.62 2.03 6.44
C VAL A 99 -3.94 2.65 6.85
N VAL A 100 -3.90 3.54 7.83
CA VAL A 100 -5.05 4.34 8.26
C VAL A 100 -4.91 5.71 7.60
N THR A 101 -5.95 6.14 6.92
CA THR A 101 -6.08 7.48 6.34
C THR A 101 -7.15 8.27 7.11
N ASN A 102 -7.40 9.52 6.71
CA ASN A 102 -8.44 10.34 7.34
C ASN A 102 -9.86 9.76 7.20
N ARG A 103 -10.10 8.88 6.21
CA ARG A 103 -11.44 8.40 5.85
C ARG A 103 -11.58 6.90 5.69
N ASP A 104 -10.46 6.18 5.63
CA ASP A 104 -10.45 4.76 5.37
C ASP A 104 -9.30 4.07 6.09
N THR A 105 -9.49 2.79 6.43
CA THR A 105 -8.42 1.88 6.80
C THR A 105 -8.28 0.83 5.70
N LEU A 106 -7.05 0.65 5.22
CA LEU A 106 -6.74 -0.30 4.17
C LEU A 106 -5.72 -1.32 4.70
N PHE A 107 -5.89 -2.56 4.27
CA PHE A 107 -4.93 -3.63 4.49
C PHE A 107 -4.28 -4.02 3.18
N LEU A 108 -2.99 -4.31 3.23
CA LEU A 108 -2.19 -4.66 2.07
C LEU A 108 -1.36 -5.91 2.34
N SER A 109 -1.04 -6.60 1.25
CA SER A 109 -0.03 -7.64 1.22
C SER A 109 1.01 -7.34 0.14
N SER A 110 2.26 -7.71 0.40
CA SER A 110 3.38 -7.55 -0.53
C SER A 110 3.36 -8.70 -1.54
N PHE A 111 3.33 -8.34 -2.83
CA PHE A 111 3.46 -9.23 -3.98
C PHE A 111 4.74 -8.93 -4.76
N PRO A 112 5.19 -9.80 -5.69
CA PRO A 112 6.34 -9.49 -6.55
C PRO A 112 6.21 -8.17 -7.31
N GLY A 113 4.98 -7.75 -7.64
CA GLY A 113 4.68 -6.47 -8.29
C GLY A 113 4.44 -5.30 -7.32
N GLY A 114 4.82 -5.43 -6.05
CA GLY A 114 4.61 -4.42 -5.01
C GLY A 114 3.42 -4.69 -4.10
N TRP A 115 3.07 -3.71 -3.27
CA TRP A 115 1.93 -3.78 -2.36
C TRP A 115 0.61 -3.80 -3.12
N LYS A 116 -0.30 -4.69 -2.70
CA LYS A 116 -1.66 -4.80 -3.23
C LYS A 116 -2.67 -4.72 -2.09
N VAL A 117 -3.79 -4.06 -2.35
CA VAL A 117 -4.89 -3.90 -1.39
C VAL A 117 -5.61 -5.24 -1.22
N THR A 118 -5.59 -5.76 0.00
CA THR A 118 -6.31 -6.99 0.38
C THR A 118 -7.67 -6.70 0.98
N ALA A 119 -7.86 -5.51 1.57
CA ALA A 119 -9.14 -5.01 2.04
C ALA A 119 -9.16 -3.47 2.11
N ALA A 120 -10.33 -2.87 1.88
CA ALA A 120 -10.57 -1.41 1.95
C ALA A 120 -12.00 -1.10 2.40
N GLY A 121 -12.25 0.16 2.76
CA GLY A 121 -13.50 0.57 3.40
C GLY A 121 -13.63 -0.07 4.79
N CYS A 122 -12.53 -0.16 5.55
CA CYS A 122 -12.51 -0.89 6.81
C CYS A 122 -12.77 0.01 8.01
N THR A 123 -13.76 -0.38 8.81
CA THR A 123 -14.12 0.28 10.08
C THR A 123 -13.73 -0.62 11.25
N GLU A 124 -13.06 -0.03 12.24
CA GLU A 124 -12.67 -0.73 13.48
C GLU A 124 -13.90 -1.17 14.27
N ARG A 125 -13.79 -2.33 14.92
CA ARG A 125 -14.81 -2.83 15.85
C ARG A 125 -14.14 -3.24 17.16
N PRO A 126 -14.66 -2.81 18.33
CA PRO A 126 -14.09 -3.19 19.62
C PRO A 126 -14.00 -4.71 19.78
N ALA A 127 -12.79 -5.21 20.08
CA ALA A 127 -12.49 -6.63 20.28
C ALA A 127 -12.92 -7.57 19.14
N MET A 128 -13.09 -7.06 17.92
CA MET A 128 -13.53 -7.81 16.75
C MET A 128 -12.65 -7.46 15.53
N PRO A 129 -12.54 -8.34 14.53
CA PRO A 129 -11.91 -7.98 13.27
C PRO A 129 -12.60 -6.77 12.63
N TYR A 130 -11.84 -5.97 11.87
CA TYR A 130 -12.38 -4.86 11.09
C TYR A 130 -13.53 -5.33 10.20
N GLN A 131 -14.54 -4.48 10.05
CA GLN A 131 -15.57 -4.67 9.04
C GLN A 131 -15.17 -3.90 7.79
N CYS A 132 -14.92 -4.60 6.69
CA CYS A 132 -14.52 -4.00 5.42
C CYS A 132 -15.63 -4.12 4.39
N LEU A 133 -15.69 -3.15 3.47
CA LEU A 133 -16.59 -3.16 2.31
C LEU A 133 -16.09 -4.11 1.22
N ILE A 134 -14.78 -4.09 0.97
CA ILE A 134 -14.11 -5.08 0.12
C ILE A 134 -13.03 -5.80 0.92
N LYS A 135 -12.88 -7.09 0.69
CA LYS A 135 -11.85 -7.93 1.29
C LYS A 135 -11.60 -9.16 0.42
N GLY A 136 -10.41 -9.73 0.52
CA GLY A 136 -10.05 -11.03 -0.05
C GLY A 136 -9.72 -12.02 1.05
N GLY A 137 -10.32 -13.21 1.00
CA GLY A 137 -10.11 -14.34 1.92
C GLY A 137 -9.67 -15.60 1.19
#